data_AF-A0AAJ0HSG5-F1
#
_entry.id   AF-A0AAJ0HSG5-F1
#
_cell.length_a   1.000
_cell.length_b   1.000
_cell.length_c   1.000
_cell.angle_alpha   90.00
_cell.angle_beta   90.00
_cell.angle_gamma   90.00
#
_symmetry.space_group_name_H-M   'P 1'
#
loop_
_entity.id
_entity.type
_entity.pdbx_description
1 polymer ?
#
loop_
_entity_poly.entity_id
_entity_poly.type
_entity_poly.pdbx_seq_one_letter_code
_entity_poly.pdbx_strand_id
1 'polypeptide(L)'
;MFINDRNALVYKYDSETFLVEAWGPSAFRIRATHESSFLSENWALTEPIPNTSPTVAIQPSPLDPDKPKPPPQTATITNGLLTAQLSPHGKLTITTPHPTTSTRTTLLEEFDRHRLDSLDPDEHIYGVGQYQQPDLDLKGADLELAQRNSQASVPFAVSSLGYGFLWGQPAVGRVVFGKNVTTWEARSSRVLDYWVMGVCGDGGAGAGDA
;
A
#
# COMPACT_ATOMS: atom_id res chain seq x y z
N MET A 1 9.48 -17.90 -1.18
CA MET A 1 9.72 -18.32 0.22
C MET A 1 9.25 -17.19 1.13
N PHE A 2 8.51 -17.51 2.20
CA PHE A 2 8.12 -16.53 3.22
C PHE A 2 9.06 -16.62 4.42
N ILE A 3 9.42 -15.47 4.98
CA ILE A 3 10.25 -15.35 6.16
C ILE A 3 9.55 -14.37 7.11
N ASN A 4 9.37 -14.80 8.36
CA ASN A 4 8.90 -13.94 9.44
C ASN A 4 10.10 -13.30 10.13
N ASP A 5 10.23 -11.98 10.02
CA ASP A 5 11.30 -11.19 10.64
C ASP A 5 10.72 -10.23 11.68
N ARG A 6 10.25 -10.78 12.81
CA ARG A 6 9.68 -10.12 14.01
C ARG A 6 8.57 -9.10 13.73
N ASN A 7 8.91 -7.97 13.11
CA ASN A 7 8.00 -6.88 12.74
C ASN A 7 7.72 -6.78 11.24
N ALA A 8 8.30 -7.67 10.45
CA ALA A 8 8.13 -7.67 9.00
C ALA A 8 7.88 -9.06 8.43
N LEU A 9 7.13 -9.08 7.33
CA LEU A 9 6.91 -10.23 6.49
C LEU A 9 7.73 -10.06 5.21
N VAL A 10 8.66 -10.98 4.99
CA VAL A 10 9.52 -10.99 3.79
C VAL A 10 9.07 -12.11 2.86
N TYR A 11 8.91 -11.78 1.58
CA TYR A 11 8.68 -12.73 0.50
C TYR A 11 9.85 -12.65 -0.49
N LYS A 12 10.47 -13.80 -0.76
CA LYS A 12 11.54 -13.93 -1.76
C LYS A 12 11.09 -14.83 -2.90
N TYR A 13 11.19 -14.35 -4.13
CA TYR A 13 10.91 -15.11 -5.33
C TYR A 13 11.91 -14.75 -6.43
N ASP A 14 12.65 -15.75 -6.90
CA ASP A 14 13.75 -15.58 -7.86
C ASP A 14 14.75 -14.50 -7.39
N SER A 15 14.86 -13.39 -8.12
CA SER A 15 15.70 -12.24 -7.76
C SER A 15 14.97 -11.14 -6.99
N GLU A 16 13.65 -11.22 -6.85
CA GLU A 16 12.84 -10.22 -6.14
C GLU A 16 12.81 -10.52 -4.63
N THR A 17 13.10 -9.50 -3.82
CA THR A 17 12.80 -9.47 -2.39
C THR A 17 11.71 -8.44 -2.12
N PHE A 18 10.60 -8.89 -1.56
CA PHE A 18 9.45 -8.09 -1.17
C PHE A 18 9.31 -8.08 0.36
N LEU A 19 9.04 -6.91 0.93
CA LEU A 19 9.04 -6.66 2.36
C LEU A 19 7.78 -5.87 2.73
N VAL A 20 7.02 -6.39 3.68
CA VAL A 20 5.90 -5.67 4.32
C VAL A 20 6.24 -5.54 5.79
N GLU A 21 6.45 -4.32 6.26
CA GLU A 21 6.79 -4.03 7.65
C GLU A 21 5.74 -3.11 8.27
N ALA A 22 5.45 -3.32 9.56
CA ALA A 22 4.60 -2.41 10.31
C ALA A 22 5.33 -1.07 10.50
N TRP A 23 4.70 0.03 10.09
CA TRP A 23 5.29 1.37 10.16
C TRP A 23 4.30 2.37 10.76
N GLY A 24 4.13 2.28 12.09
CA GLY A 24 3.16 3.06 12.85
C GLY A 24 1.81 2.35 13.06
N PRO A 25 0.89 2.96 13.82
CA PRO A 25 -0.41 2.36 14.12
C PRO A 25 -1.24 2.14 12.86
N SER A 26 -1.73 0.91 12.65
CA SER A 26 -2.58 0.56 11.49
C SER A 26 -1.99 0.98 10.15
N ALA A 27 -0.68 0.85 10.00
CA ALA A 27 0.03 1.24 8.78
C ALA A 27 1.12 0.24 8.41
N PHE A 28 1.35 0.09 7.11
CA PHE A 28 2.38 -0.75 6.53
C PHE A 28 3.27 0.07 5.62
N ARG A 29 4.57 -0.17 5.70
CA ARG A 29 5.52 0.21 4.66
C ARG A 29 5.79 -1.02 3.80
N ILE A 30 5.68 -0.86 2.50
CA ILE A 30 5.83 -1.91 1.52
C ILE A 30 6.99 -1.56 0.61
N ARG A 31 7.96 -2.48 0.52
CA ARG A 31 9.17 -2.32 -0.28
C ARG A 31 9.42 -3.54 -1.13
N ALA A 32 9.90 -3.32 -2.35
CA ALA A 32 10.34 -4.38 -3.26
C ALA A 32 11.67 -4.02 -3.90
N THR A 33 12.53 -5.02 -4.16
CA THR A 33 13.81 -4.78 -4.84
C THR A 33 14.31 -6.04 -5.54
N HIS A 34 15.07 -5.87 -6.63
CA HIS A 34 15.90 -6.92 -7.24
C HIS A 34 17.37 -6.82 -6.83
N GLU A 35 17.71 -5.84 -5.97
CA GLU A 35 19.05 -5.66 -5.41
C GLU A 35 19.31 -6.70 -4.31
N SER A 36 20.59 -6.89 -3.96
CA SER A 36 21.00 -7.83 -2.89
C SER A 36 20.45 -7.47 -1.51
N SER A 37 20.11 -6.19 -1.30
CA SER A 37 19.61 -5.65 -0.04
C SER A 37 18.77 -4.41 -0.28
N PHE A 38 17.90 -4.09 0.67
CA PHE A 38 17.16 -2.83 0.66
C PHE A 38 18.09 -1.64 0.88
N LEU A 39 17.70 -0.51 0.28
CA LEU A 39 18.29 0.79 0.55
C LEU A 39 17.91 1.26 1.97
N SER A 40 18.80 2.02 2.60
CA SER A 40 18.64 2.56 3.96
C SER A 40 17.77 3.82 4.02
N GLU A 41 17.45 4.38 2.86
CA GLU A 41 16.77 5.65 2.69
C GLU A 41 15.29 5.53 3.11
N ASN A 42 14.86 6.46 3.97
CA ASN A 42 13.48 6.53 4.44
C ASN A 42 12.64 7.61 3.72
N TRP A 43 13.28 8.45 2.91
CA TRP A 43 12.64 9.55 2.20
C TRP A 43 11.74 10.40 3.11
N ALA A 44 10.43 10.41 2.89
CA ALA A 44 9.48 11.18 3.70
C ALA A 44 9.19 10.54 5.08
N LEU A 45 9.51 9.26 5.30
CA LEU A 45 9.20 8.50 6.52
C LEU A 45 10.29 8.64 7.59
N THR A 46 10.58 9.89 8.00
CA THR A 46 11.67 10.17 8.96
C THR A 46 11.21 10.31 10.41
N GLU A 47 9.91 10.46 10.63
CA GLU A 47 9.34 10.66 11.96
C GLU A 47 9.48 9.42 12.84
N PRO A 48 9.77 9.60 14.15
CA PRO A 48 9.82 8.50 15.09
C PRO A 48 8.42 7.88 15.24
N ILE A 49 8.31 6.61 14.90
CA ILE A 49 7.04 5.87 15.02
C ILE A 49 6.95 5.13 16.36
N PRO A 50 5.74 5.03 16.95
CA PRO A 50 5.51 4.16 18.11
C PRO A 50 5.86 2.71 17.77
N ASN A 51 6.41 1.98 18.75
CA ASN A 51 6.65 0.56 18.60
C ASN A 51 5.33 -0.18 18.40
N THR A 52 5.17 -0.82 17.24
CA THR A 52 4.06 -1.72 16.93
C THR A 52 4.52 -3.16 16.95
N SER A 53 3.66 -4.04 17.45
CA SER A 53 3.88 -5.49 17.49
C SER A 53 2.94 -6.18 16.50
N PRO A 54 3.26 -6.20 15.19
CA PRO A 54 2.41 -6.88 14.22
C PRO A 54 2.43 -8.40 14.46
N THR A 55 1.34 -9.06 14.07
CA THR A 55 1.25 -10.52 14.14
C THR A 55 1.43 -11.10 12.75
N VAL A 56 2.46 -11.92 12.56
CA VAL A 56 2.74 -12.62 11.29
C VAL A 56 2.32 -14.09 11.40
N ALA A 57 1.48 -14.55 10.49
CA ALA A 57 1.03 -15.92 10.38
C ALA A 57 1.37 -16.47 8.99
N ILE A 58 2.08 -17.60 8.93
CA ILE A 58 2.36 -18.31 7.68
C ILE A 58 1.57 -19.61 7.72
N GLN A 59 0.65 -19.78 6.78
CA GLN A 59 -0.27 -20.92 6.75
C GLN A 59 -0.22 -21.58 5.37
N PRO A 60 -0.33 -22.92 5.28
CA PRO A 60 -0.55 -23.58 4.00
C PRO A 60 -1.87 -23.11 3.39
N SER A 61 -1.88 -22.80 2.10
CA SER A 61 -3.10 -22.50 1.34
C SER A 61 -4.07 -23.70 1.41
N PRO A 62 -5.39 -23.47 1.35
CA PRO A 62 -6.35 -24.55 1.17
C PRO A 62 -5.94 -25.46 0.01
N LEU A 63 -5.98 -26.78 0.25
CA LEU A 63 -5.72 -27.79 -0.77
C LEU A 63 -6.82 -27.74 -1.84
N ASP A 64 -6.42 -27.54 -3.09
CA ASP A 64 -7.26 -27.80 -4.25
C ASP A 64 -7.37 -29.34 -4.40
N PRO A 65 -8.56 -29.95 -4.26
CA PRO A 65 -8.73 -31.40 -4.30
C PRO A 65 -8.23 -32.03 -5.62
N ASP A 66 -8.09 -31.23 -6.68
CA ASP A 66 -7.70 -31.69 -8.02
C ASP A 66 -6.19 -31.61 -8.30
N LYS A 67 -5.35 -31.06 -7.41
CA LYS A 67 -3.90 -30.89 -7.65
C LYS A 67 -3.02 -31.64 -6.64
N PRO A 68 -2.18 -32.61 -7.05
CA PRO A 68 -1.34 -33.42 -6.17
C PRO A 68 -0.06 -32.72 -5.68
N LYS A 69 -0.04 -31.37 -5.64
CA LYS A 69 1.12 -30.58 -5.21
C LYS A 69 1.00 -30.24 -3.71
N PRO A 70 2.09 -30.23 -2.92
CA PRO A 70 2.02 -29.69 -1.56
C PRO A 70 1.39 -28.29 -1.58
N PRO A 71 0.51 -27.98 -0.61
CA PRO A 71 -0.24 -26.73 -0.64
C PRO A 71 0.73 -25.57 -0.64
N PRO A 72 0.58 -24.62 -1.57
CA PRO A 72 1.45 -23.46 -1.61
C PRO A 72 1.23 -22.63 -0.34
N GLN A 73 2.27 -22.02 0.22
CA GLN A 73 2.12 -21.25 1.46
C GLN A 73 1.50 -19.88 1.19
N THR A 74 0.69 -19.41 2.11
CA THR A 74 0.20 -18.03 2.19
C THR A 74 0.74 -17.40 3.46
N ALA A 75 1.02 -16.10 3.42
CA ALA A 75 1.49 -15.38 4.60
C ALA A 75 0.65 -14.14 4.84
N THR A 76 0.37 -13.88 6.10
CA THR A 76 -0.48 -12.77 6.54
C THR A 76 0.26 -12.01 7.62
N ILE A 77 0.25 -10.69 7.52
CA ILE A 77 0.71 -9.77 8.56
C ILE A 77 -0.44 -8.86 8.97
N THR A 78 -0.70 -8.78 10.27
CA THR A 78 -1.74 -7.93 10.85
C THR A 78 -1.09 -6.87 11.72
N ASN A 79 -1.41 -5.60 11.47
CA ASN A 79 -0.96 -4.46 12.27
C ASN A 79 -2.16 -3.56 12.57
N GLY A 80 -2.61 -3.54 13.83
CA GLY A 80 -3.81 -2.79 14.23
C GLY A 80 -5.02 -3.23 13.42
N LEU A 81 -5.63 -2.28 12.70
CA LEU A 81 -6.78 -2.51 11.84
C LEU A 81 -6.41 -3.17 10.50
N LEU A 82 -5.20 -2.95 10.01
CA LEU A 82 -4.82 -3.45 8.69
C LEU A 82 -4.36 -4.89 8.75
N THR A 83 -4.76 -5.66 7.74
CA THR A 83 -4.19 -6.98 7.47
C THR A 83 -3.75 -7.06 6.02
N ALA A 84 -2.47 -7.33 5.82
CA ALA A 84 -1.88 -7.61 4.52
C ALA A 84 -1.70 -9.11 4.35
N GLN A 85 -2.23 -9.65 3.25
CA GLN A 85 -2.10 -11.05 2.87
C GLN A 85 -1.28 -11.15 1.59
N LEU A 86 -0.28 -12.03 1.59
CA LEU A 86 0.49 -12.40 0.43
C LEU A 86 0.10 -13.79 -0.06
N SER A 87 -0.33 -13.84 -1.32
CA SER A 87 -0.56 -15.09 -2.04
C SER A 87 0.78 -15.79 -2.34
N PRO A 88 0.78 -17.09 -2.67
CA PRO A 88 2.01 -17.80 -2.96
C PRO A 88 2.77 -17.27 -4.19
N HIS A 89 2.04 -16.63 -5.10
CA HIS A 89 2.56 -16.00 -6.32
C HIS A 89 3.02 -14.55 -6.07
N GLY A 90 2.99 -14.08 -4.81
CA GLY A 90 3.43 -12.74 -4.44
C GLY A 90 2.39 -11.65 -4.64
N LYS A 91 1.11 -11.99 -4.86
CA LYS A 91 0.02 -11.00 -4.91
C LYS A 91 -0.25 -10.45 -3.52
N LEU A 92 -0.21 -9.13 -3.33
CA LEU A 92 -0.54 -8.47 -2.06
C LEU A 92 -2.02 -8.03 -2.06
N THR A 93 -2.70 -8.30 -0.96
CA THR A 93 -4.05 -7.81 -0.70
C THR A 93 -4.08 -7.21 0.70
N ILE A 94 -4.45 -5.94 0.81
CA ILE A 94 -4.62 -5.22 2.08
C ILE A 94 -6.11 -5.10 2.38
N THR A 95 -6.49 -5.51 3.58
CA THR A 95 -7.86 -5.49 4.05
C THR A 95 -7.99 -4.72 5.37
N THR A 96 -9.15 -4.11 5.57
CA THR A 96 -9.56 -3.47 6.82
C THR A 96 -10.89 -4.08 7.29
N PRO A 97 -11.20 -4.12 8.59
CA PRO A 97 -12.53 -4.39 9.09
C PRO A 97 -13.56 -3.43 8.49
N HIS A 98 -14.71 -3.95 8.06
CA HIS A 98 -15.82 -3.11 7.61
C HIS A 98 -16.44 -2.39 8.83
N PRO A 99 -16.78 -1.09 8.74
CA PRO A 99 -17.27 -0.32 9.90
C PRO A 99 -18.61 -0.84 10.44
N THR A 100 -19.52 -1.28 9.56
CA THR A 100 -20.87 -1.72 9.95
C THR A 100 -21.12 -3.22 9.92
N THR A 101 -20.19 -4.01 9.34
CA THR A 101 -20.39 -5.43 9.07
C THR A 101 -19.21 -6.22 9.62
N SER A 102 -19.42 -7.45 10.08
CA SER A 102 -18.31 -8.32 10.53
C SER A 102 -17.38 -8.79 9.40
N THR A 103 -17.57 -8.32 8.18
CA THR A 103 -16.73 -8.63 7.01
C THR A 103 -15.50 -7.74 6.95
N ARG A 104 -14.53 -8.12 6.13
CA ARG A 104 -13.37 -7.28 5.83
C ARG A 104 -13.55 -6.68 4.43
N THR A 105 -13.24 -5.40 4.31
CA THR A 105 -13.21 -4.67 3.03
C THR A 105 -11.79 -4.70 2.50
N THR A 106 -11.62 -5.06 1.23
CA THR A 106 -10.33 -4.94 0.55
C THR A 106 -10.11 -3.48 0.18
N LEU A 107 -9.00 -2.91 0.65
CA LEU A 107 -8.61 -1.53 0.35
C LEU A 107 -7.70 -1.46 -0.86
N LEU A 108 -6.78 -2.41 -0.96
CA LEU A 108 -5.76 -2.43 -1.99
C LEU A 108 -5.54 -3.87 -2.42
N GLU A 109 -5.65 -4.10 -3.71
CA GLU A 109 -5.31 -5.36 -4.34
C GLU A 109 -4.27 -5.08 -5.44
N GLU A 110 -3.05 -5.57 -5.23
CA GLU A 110 -1.99 -5.46 -6.22
C GLU A 110 -2.22 -6.48 -7.35
N PHE A 111 -2.07 -6.02 -8.59
CA PHE A 111 -1.95 -6.92 -9.74
C PHE A 111 -0.51 -6.97 -10.25
N ASP A 112 0.08 -5.79 -10.44
CA ASP A 112 1.52 -5.58 -10.53
C ASP A 112 1.93 -4.68 -9.36
N ARG A 113 3.21 -4.71 -8.96
CA ARG A 113 3.73 -3.95 -7.81
C ARG A 113 3.41 -2.45 -7.81
N HIS A 114 3.14 -1.89 -8.98
CA HIS A 114 2.88 -0.48 -9.21
C HIS A 114 1.44 -0.21 -9.72
N ARG A 115 0.62 -1.27 -9.76
CA ARG A 115 -0.73 -1.29 -10.32
C ARG A 115 -1.73 -1.82 -9.30
N LEU A 116 -2.67 -0.97 -8.93
CA LEU A 116 -3.76 -1.25 -8.00
C LEU A 116 -5.07 -1.25 -8.79
N ASP A 117 -5.88 -2.30 -8.66
CA ASP A 117 -7.20 -2.28 -9.29
C ASP A 117 -8.17 -1.44 -8.44
N SER A 118 -8.98 -0.61 -9.10
CA SER A 118 -10.01 0.19 -8.43
C SER A 118 -11.15 -0.72 -8.02
N LEU A 119 -11.26 -1.02 -6.73
CA LEU A 119 -12.25 -1.98 -6.21
C LEU A 119 -13.66 -1.39 -6.07
N ASP A 120 -13.77 -0.06 -5.99
CA ASP A 120 -15.02 0.65 -5.87
C ASP A 120 -15.16 1.72 -6.98
N PRO A 121 -16.19 1.66 -7.83
CA PRO A 121 -16.48 2.71 -8.84
C PRO A 121 -16.75 4.09 -8.25
N ASP A 122 -17.21 4.15 -6.99
CA ASP A 122 -17.57 5.38 -6.27
C ASP A 122 -16.42 5.84 -5.32
N GLU A 123 -15.21 5.27 -5.49
CA GLU A 123 -14.02 5.74 -4.78
C GLU A 123 -13.64 7.16 -5.22
N HIS A 124 -13.52 8.06 -4.26
CA HIS A 124 -12.99 9.40 -4.45
C HIS A 124 -11.58 9.50 -3.90
N ILE A 125 -10.69 10.18 -4.63
CA ILE A 125 -9.28 10.32 -4.26
C ILE A 125 -8.93 11.79 -4.09
N TYR A 126 -8.20 12.13 -3.03
CA TYR A 126 -7.82 13.51 -2.70
C TYR A 126 -6.32 13.62 -2.39
N GLY A 127 -5.76 14.83 -2.45
CA GLY A 127 -4.39 15.12 -2.02
C GLY A 127 -3.41 15.27 -3.19
N VAL A 128 -2.32 14.50 -3.17
CA VAL A 128 -1.25 14.43 -4.21
C VAL A 128 -0.48 15.75 -4.42
N GLY A 129 -0.83 16.80 -3.68
CA GLY A 129 -0.16 18.09 -3.65
C GLY A 129 -1.00 19.19 -4.29
N GLN A 130 -0.39 20.02 -5.13
CA GLN A 130 -1.02 21.16 -5.77
C GLN A 130 -0.85 21.07 -7.29
N TYR A 131 -1.97 21.02 -8.00
CA TYR A 131 -2.03 21.01 -9.47
C TYR A 131 -2.96 22.12 -9.96
N GLN A 132 -2.67 22.69 -11.13
CA GLN A 132 -3.49 23.74 -11.76
C GLN A 132 -4.71 23.13 -12.46
N GLN A 133 -5.66 22.63 -11.67
CA GLN A 133 -6.90 22.01 -12.15
C GLN A 133 -8.06 22.39 -11.23
N PRO A 134 -9.32 22.37 -11.72
CA PRO A 134 -10.48 22.69 -10.92
C PRO A 134 -10.94 21.54 -10.01
N ASP A 135 -10.44 20.33 -10.24
CA ASP A 135 -10.96 19.10 -9.63
C ASP A 135 -10.29 18.81 -8.28
N LEU A 136 -11.13 18.73 -7.25
CA LEU A 136 -10.73 18.26 -5.92
C LEU A 136 -10.65 16.73 -5.86
N ASP A 137 -11.65 16.05 -6.43
CA ASP A 137 -11.63 14.60 -6.61
C ASP A 137 -10.74 14.26 -7.80
N LEU A 138 -9.66 13.53 -7.51
CA LEU A 138 -8.64 13.11 -8.44
C LEU A 138 -8.99 11.77 -9.10
N LYS A 139 -10.15 11.17 -8.81
CA LYS A 139 -10.56 9.95 -9.50
C LYS A 139 -10.74 10.20 -10.99
N GLY A 140 -10.08 9.36 -11.80
CA GLY A 140 -9.97 9.52 -13.25
C GLY A 140 -8.89 10.50 -13.70
N ALA A 141 -8.23 11.21 -12.77
CA ALA A 141 -7.19 12.16 -13.08
C ALA A 141 -5.85 11.46 -13.35
N ASP A 142 -5.02 12.21 -14.07
CA ASP A 142 -3.71 11.81 -14.54
C ASP A 142 -2.72 12.92 -14.19
N LEU A 143 -1.84 12.64 -13.23
CA LEU A 143 -1.00 13.63 -12.58
C LEU A 143 0.48 13.31 -12.80
N GLU A 144 1.24 14.31 -13.25
CA GLU A 144 2.69 14.21 -13.35
C GLU A 144 3.34 14.40 -11.98
N LEU A 145 4.14 13.42 -11.55
CA LEU A 145 4.92 13.53 -10.32
C LEU A 145 6.22 14.28 -10.61
N ALA A 146 6.10 15.60 -10.75
CA ALA A 146 7.21 16.52 -10.97
C ALA A 146 6.93 17.89 -10.34
N GLN A 147 8.00 18.63 -10.04
CA GLN A 147 7.91 19.99 -9.55
C GLN A 147 7.96 20.98 -10.73
N ARG A 148 7.00 21.89 -10.82
CA ARG A 148 6.95 22.97 -11.83
C ARG A 148 6.52 24.27 -11.18
N ASN A 149 6.64 25.39 -11.89
CA ASN A 149 6.02 26.61 -11.39
C ASN A 149 4.50 26.40 -11.25
N SER A 150 3.95 26.80 -10.10
CA SER A 150 2.54 26.64 -9.73
C SER A 150 2.04 25.19 -9.53
N GLN A 151 2.94 24.20 -9.58
CA GLN A 151 2.65 22.78 -9.32
C GLN A 151 3.62 22.22 -8.28
N ALA A 152 3.09 21.65 -7.22
CA ALA A 152 3.87 20.99 -6.18
C ALA A 152 3.40 19.54 -6.04
N SER A 153 4.23 18.57 -6.43
CA SER A 153 3.90 17.16 -6.26
C SER A 153 4.24 16.71 -4.84
N VAL A 154 3.21 16.34 -4.07
CA VAL A 154 3.33 15.78 -2.72
C VAL A 154 2.52 14.48 -2.72
N PRO A 155 3.14 13.33 -3.05
CA PRO A 155 2.41 12.14 -3.51
C PRO A 155 1.80 11.33 -2.36
N PHE A 156 0.99 11.98 -1.54
CA PHE A 156 0.15 11.41 -0.52
C PHE A 156 -1.31 11.55 -0.95
N ALA A 157 -1.96 10.43 -1.21
CA ALA A 157 -3.36 10.33 -1.60
C ALA A 157 -4.21 9.85 -0.41
N VAL A 158 -5.42 10.39 -0.29
CA VAL A 158 -6.44 9.95 0.67
C VAL A 158 -7.65 9.47 -0.09
N SER A 159 -8.10 8.25 0.19
CA SER A 159 -9.27 7.64 -0.42
C SER A 159 -10.50 7.77 0.48
N SER A 160 -11.68 7.96 -0.13
CA SER A 160 -12.97 7.90 0.57
C SER A 160 -13.25 6.54 1.23
N LEU A 161 -12.54 5.48 0.82
CA LEU A 161 -12.61 4.15 1.44
C LEU A 161 -11.91 4.06 2.81
N GLY A 162 -11.34 5.16 3.31
CA GLY A 162 -10.74 5.23 4.64
C GLY A 162 -9.28 4.79 4.68
N TYR A 163 -8.52 5.01 3.61
CA TYR A 163 -7.08 4.75 3.62
C TYR A 163 -6.27 5.91 3.04
N GLY A 164 -5.05 6.05 3.54
CA GLY A 164 -4.03 6.93 3.00
C GLY A 164 -2.96 6.12 2.28
N PHE A 165 -2.46 6.65 1.16
CA PHE A 165 -1.41 6.05 0.36
C PHE A 165 -0.32 7.08 0.09
N LEU A 166 0.91 6.82 0.54
CA LEU A 166 2.08 7.63 0.25
C LEU A 166 2.98 6.89 -0.74
N TRP A 167 3.25 7.49 -1.89
CA TRP A 167 4.34 7.05 -2.76
C TRP A 167 5.66 7.51 -2.16
N GLY A 168 6.42 6.56 -1.59
CA GLY A 168 7.63 6.83 -0.81
C GLY A 168 8.84 7.21 -1.66
N GLN A 169 8.69 7.57 -2.93
CA GLN A 169 9.80 7.77 -3.87
C GLN A 169 9.84 9.18 -4.42
N PRO A 170 11.03 9.83 -4.44
CA PRO A 170 11.18 11.19 -4.99
C PRO A 170 11.38 11.22 -6.51
N ALA A 171 11.30 10.07 -7.20
CA ALA A 171 11.55 9.97 -8.62
C ALA A 171 10.50 10.73 -9.45
N VAL A 172 10.95 11.37 -10.54
CA VAL A 172 10.02 11.92 -11.54
C VAL A 172 9.18 10.79 -12.09
N GLY A 173 7.88 11.02 -12.18
CA GLY A 173 6.94 9.94 -12.42
C GLY A 173 5.55 10.39 -12.83
N ARG A 174 4.59 9.50 -12.64
CA ARG A 174 3.19 9.72 -12.97
C ARG A 174 2.30 8.94 -12.02
N VAL A 175 1.13 9.47 -11.70
CA VAL A 175 0.06 8.69 -11.09
C VAL A 175 -1.21 8.86 -11.92
N VAL A 176 -1.87 7.74 -12.20
CA VAL A 176 -3.15 7.71 -12.91
C VAL A 176 -4.15 7.03 -12.00
N PHE A 177 -5.19 7.74 -11.56
CA PHE A 177 -6.27 7.18 -10.76
C PHE A 177 -7.40 6.69 -11.68
N GLY A 178 -7.09 5.79 -12.61
CA GLY A 178 -8.07 5.32 -13.59
C GLY A 178 -9.30 4.67 -12.94
N LYS A 179 -10.44 4.73 -13.63
CA LYS A 179 -11.69 4.09 -13.16
C LYS A 179 -11.57 2.57 -13.06
N ASN A 180 -10.72 1.99 -13.90
CA ASN A 180 -10.40 0.57 -13.91
C ASN A 180 -9.17 0.27 -13.05
N VAL A 181 -8.12 1.09 -13.19
CA VAL A 181 -6.79 0.81 -12.66
C VAL A 181 -6.14 2.09 -12.16
N THR A 182 -5.64 2.05 -10.94
CA THR A 182 -4.71 3.04 -10.39
C THR A 182 -3.28 2.60 -10.65
N THR A 183 -2.47 3.46 -11.25
CA THR A 183 -1.05 3.16 -11.57
C THR A 183 -0.16 4.25 -11.02
N TRP A 184 0.91 3.85 -10.32
CA TRP A 184 1.99 4.73 -9.89
C TRP A 184 3.23 4.39 -10.71
N GLU A 185 3.92 5.39 -11.25
CA GLU A 185 5.10 5.18 -12.08
C GLU A 185 6.25 6.04 -11.58
N ALA A 186 7.42 5.44 -11.42
CA ALA A 186 8.68 6.14 -11.24
C ALA A 186 9.56 5.89 -12.46
N ARG A 187 10.02 6.96 -13.14
CA ARG A 187 10.87 6.82 -14.34
C ARG A 187 12.23 6.21 -14.05
N SER A 188 12.73 6.39 -12.82
CA SER A 188 13.99 5.81 -12.37
C SER A 188 13.93 5.57 -10.87
N SER A 189 14.01 4.30 -10.48
CA SER A 189 14.20 3.89 -9.10
C SER A 189 14.90 2.53 -9.06
N ARG A 190 15.61 2.26 -7.96
CA ARG A 190 16.27 0.98 -7.70
C ARG A 190 15.40 0.03 -6.87
N VAL A 191 14.41 0.60 -6.18
CA VAL A 191 13.50 -0.11 -5.28
C VAL A 191 12.08 0.35 -5.56
N LEU A 192 11.08 -0.39 -5.11
CA LEU A 192 9.72 0.08 -4.88
C LEU A 192 9.62 0.45 -3.40
N ASP A 193 8.97 1.58 -3.08
CA ASP A 193 8.74 2.00 -1.70
C ASP A 193 7.45 2.82 -1.63
N TYR A 194 6.48 2.33 -0.88
CA TYR A 194 5.26 3.06 -0.60
C TYR A 194 4.73 2.69 0.79
N TRP A 195 3.87 3.54 1.31
CA TRP A 195 3.32 3.40 2.65
C TRP A 195 1.80 3.53 2.61
N VAL A 196 1.11 2.67 3.34
CA VAL A 196 -0.34 2.60 3.39
C VAL A 196 -0.80 2.64 4.83
N MET A 197 -1.80 3.46 5.12
CA MET A 197 -2.44 3.54 6.42
C MET A 197 -3.94 3.35 6.27
N GLY A 198 -4.53 2.56 7.18
CA GLY A 198 -5.97 2.40 7.30
C GLY A 198 -6.49 3.27 8.45
N VAL A 199 -7.58 3.97 8.18
CA VAL A 199 -8.34 4.74 9.16
C VAL A 199 -9.72 4.10 9.25
N CYS A 200 -10.08 3.57 10.42
CA CYS A 200 -11.47 3.18 10.66
C CYS A 200 -12.31 4.46 10.67
N GLY A 201 -13.38 4.48 9.88
CA GLY A 201 -14.28 5.61 9.76
C GLY A 201 -15.05 5.87 11.05
N ASP A 202 -14.38 6.48 12.01
CA ASP A 202 -15.01 7.36 12.98
C ASP A 202 -14.84 8.75 12.37
N GLY A 203 -15.94 9.30 11.85
CA GLY A 203 -15.92 10.41 10.91
C GLY A 203 -15.09 11.63 11.34
N GLY A 204 -14.42 12.20 10.35
CA GLY A 204 -13.87 13.56 10.44
C GLY A 204 -12.55 13.64 11.19
N ALA A 205 -11.54 14.18 10.51
CA ALA A 205 -10.47 14.88 11.19
C ALA A 205 -11.10 15.82 12.22
N GLY A 206 -10.76 15.62 13.50
CA GLY A 206 -11.12 16.55 14.57
C GLY A 206 -10.55 17.92 14.22
N ALA A 207 -11.43 18.78 13.69
CA ALA A 207 -11.31 20.20 13.84
C ALA A 207 -11.18 20.48 15.35
N GLY A 208 -10.16 21.26 15.70
CA GLY A 208 -9.62 21.34 17.05
C GLY A 208 -10.60 21.75 18.13
N ASP A 209 -10.37 21.20 19.32
CA ASP A 209 -10.64 21.89 20.56
C ASP A 209 -9.49 22.89 20.80
N ALA A 210 -9.73 24.15 20.43
CA ALA A 210 -9.12 25.35 21.00
C ALA A 210 -9.89 26.61 20.56
#